data_AF-A0A6B8T9I8-F1
#
_entry.id   AF-A0A6B8T9I8-F1
#
_cell.length_a   1.000
_cell.length_b   1.000
_cell.length_c   1.000
_cell.angle_alpha   90.00
_cell.angle_beta   90.00
_cell.angle_gamma   90.00
#
_symmetry.space_group_name_H-M   'P 1'
#
loop_
_entity.id
_entity.type
_entity.pdbx_description
1 polymer ?
#
loop_
_entity_poly.entity_id
_entity_poly.type
_entity_poly.pdbx_seq_one_letter_code
_entity_poly.pdbx_strand_id
1 'polypeptide(L)'
;MRFIVLFLAFVIWACELPKNQAATNKEKEESLAQEAPKPSVSIEEAEQKVIDLLLIKKLGDEIEKISNGKKGISFITNEVTIENTPFFELYVGYNSAIRFENRYILYVNRTNIEDIRILEASSGEIVPLSSLKEEKYSSEEEMYCTNLLVKIVKSSNLDNPLYKADKEKCFLRIDRKDNENIYIEIYVENDISDNVQQPEVVERAIAWLLFNTSTQRLYDITLDIETPKELSYDKGLLKNINLDNLCKE
;
A
#
# COMPACT_ATOMS: atom_id res chain seq x y z
N MET A 1 26.43 -59.30 45.04
CA MET A 1 26.59 -58.73 46.40
C MET A 1 28.05 -58.79 46.83
N ARG A 2 28.73 -57.64 46.86
CA ARG A 2 29.71 -57.16 47.87
C ARG A 2 30.62 -56.13 47.19
N PHE A 3 30.40 -54.87 47.59
CA PHE A 3 31.23 -53.71 47.31
C PHE A 3 32.57 -53.81 48.03
N ILE A 4 33.66 -53.37 47.39
CA ILE A 4 34.73 -52.61 48.04
C ILE A 4 35.20 -51.54 47.05
N VAL A 5 35.05 -50.28 47.46
CA VAL A 5 35.72 -49.09 46.90
C VAL A 5 37.00 -48.89 47.71
N LEU A 6 38.12 -48.59 47.06
CA LEU A 6 39.27 -47.96 47.71
C LEU A 6 40.02 -47.05 46.73
N PHE A 7 39.97 -45.76 47.06
CA PHE A 7 40.77 -44.67 46.51
C PHE A 7 42.19 -44.69 47.10
N LEU A 8 43.17 -44.17 46.34
CA LEU A 8 44.48 -43.58 46.68
C LEU A 8 45.49 -43.94 45.55
N ALA A 9 46.42 -43.13 45.07
CA ALA A 9 46.75 -41.71 45.14
C ALA A 9 47.81 -41.44 44.04
N PHE A 10 47.80 -40.21 43.52
CA PHE A 10 48.91 -39.44 42.90
C PHE A 10 50.22 -40.15 42.52
N VAL A 11 50.57 -40.08 41.23
CA VAL A 11 51.96 -39.90 40.80
C VAL A 11 52.02 -38.69 39.87
N ILE A 12 52.72 -37.68 40.37
CA ILE A 12 53.14 -36.45 39.71
C ILE A 12 54.24 -36.84 38.73
N TRP A 13 54.13 -36.43 37.46
CA TRP A 13 55.32 -36.28 36.62
C TRP A 13 55.40 -34.84 36.14
N ALA A 14 56.36 -34.14 36.72
CA ALA A 14 56.85 -32.85 36.27
C ALA A 14 57.93 -33.10 35.20
N CYS A 15 57.82 -32.37 34.08
CA CYS A 15 58.92 -31.90 33.24
C CYS A 15 58.33 -30.73 32.42
N GLU A 16 58.52 -29.50 32.90
CA GLU A 16 59.53 -28.54 32.44
C GLU A 16 59.06 -27.69 31.25
N LEU A 17 58.79 -26.43 31.58
CA LEU A 17 58.63 -25.30 30.66
C LEU A 17 59.97 -24.93 30.02
N PRO A 18 60.00 -24.63 28.71
CA PRO A 18 60.90 -23.63 28.16
C PRO A 18 60.19 -22.27 28.07
N LYS A 19 60.91 -21.23 28.49
CA LYS A 19 60.51 -19.82 28.53
C LYS A 19 60.35 -19.23 27.12
N ASN A 20 59.31 -18.40 26.98
CA ASN A 20 59.20 -17.18 26.15
C ASN A 20 60.02 -17.08 24.86
N GLN A 21 59.32 -17.09 23.72
CA GLN A 21 59.50 -16.07 22.69
C GLN A 21 58.13 -15.65 22.15
N ALA A 22 57.72 -14.43 22.51
CA ALA A 22 56.70 -13.70 21.80
C ALA A 22 57.31 -13.19 20.49
N ALA A 23 56.83 -13.67 19.35
CA ALA A 23 56.90 -12.96 18.07
C ALA A 23 56.00 -13.69 17.06
N THR A 24 54.98 -12.95 16.59
CA THR A 24 54.42 -13.00 15.23
C THR A 24 54.08 -14.37 14.64
N ASN A 25 52.78 -14.71 14.69
CA ASN A 25 52.08 -15.38 13.59
C ASN A 25 50.62 -14.90 13.59
N LYS A 26 50.42 -13.65 13.17
CA LYS A 26 49.19 -13.22 12.53
C LYS A 26 49.37 -13.55 11.06
N GLU A 27 48.71 -14.58 10.58
CA GLU A 27 48.03 -14.60 9.28
C GLU A 27 47.51 -16.00 8.98
N LYS A 28 46.30 -16.00 8.40
CA LYS A 28 45.70 -17.06 7.60
C LYS A 28 44.81 -18.07 8.31
N GLU A 29 43.68 -17.55 8.81
CA GLU A 29 42.39 -18.17 8.53
C GLU A 29 41.33 -17.07 8.41
N GLU A 30 41.45 -16.29 7.34
CA GLU A 30 40.38 -15.39 6.89
C GLU A 30 39.41 -16.24 6.09
N SER A 31 38.44 -16.84 6.78
CA SER A 31 37.27 -17.42 6.13
C SER A 31 36.49 -16.27 5.51
N LEU A 32 36.34 -16.31 4.19
CA LEU A 32 35.44 -15.47 3.40
C LEU A 32 34.00 -15.57 3.93
N ALA A 33 33.68 -14.70 4.88
CA ALA A 33 32.34 -14.15 5.00
C ALA A 33 32.49 -12.69 4.57
N GLN A 34 32.13 -12.38 3.33
CA GLN A 34 31.84 -11.00 2.98
C GLN A 34 30.71 -10.56 3.92
N GLU A 35 31.04 -9.74 4.91
CA GLU A 35 30.03 -9.08 5.73
C GLU A 35 29.08 -8.36 4.78
N ALA A 36 27.80 -8.73 4.82
CA ALA A 36 26.76 -8.03 4.06
C ALA A 36 26.87 -6.53 4.36
N PRO A 37 26.78 -5.64 3.35
CA PRO A 37 27.05 -4.24 3.59
C PRO A 37 26.02 -3.70 4.58
N LYS A 38 26.52 -3.15 5.68
CA LYS A 38 25.72 -2.69 6.82
C LYS A 38 24.66 -1.71 6.32
N PRO A 39 23.38 -1.83 6.73
CA PRO A 39 22.31 -0.92 6.31
C PRO A 39 22.75 0.53 6.56
N SER A 40 22.84 1.33 5.49
CA SER A 40 23.41 2.68 5.53
C SER A 40 22.41 3.76 5.12
N VAL A 41 21.31 3.38 4.47
CA VAL A 41 20.27 4.31 4.03
C VAL A 41 19.36 4.65 5.22
N SER A 42 19.13 5.94 5.48
CA SER A 42 18.18 6.40 6.49
C SER A 42 16.73 6.34 5.96
N ILE A 43 15.74 6.39 6.87
CA ILE A 43 14.33 6.45 6.48
C ILE A 43 14.06 7.72 5.67
N GLU A 44 14.60 8.85 6.10
CA GLU A 44 14.42 10.15 5.43
C GLU A 44 15.03 10.16 4.03
N GLU A 45 16.20 9.53 3.85
CA GLU A 45 16.83 9.36 2.53
C GLU A 45 15.96 8.49 1.62
N ALA A 46 15.40 7.41 2.14
CA ALA A 46 14.51 6.52 1.39
C ALA A 46 13.19 7.20 1.00
N GLU A 47 12.54 7.88 1.94
CA GLU A 47 11.30 8.64 1.68
C GLU A 47 11.54 9.74 0.66
N GLN A 48 12.63 10.52 0.79
CA GLN A 48 12.96 11.56 -0.18
C GLN A 48 13.23 10.99 -1.57
N LYS A 49 13.96 9.87 -1.66
CA LYS A 49 14.18 9.17 -2.94
C LYS A 49 12.86 8.77 -3.59
N VAL A 50 11.89 8.29 -2.80
CA VAL A 50 10.55 7.92 -3.28
C VAL A 50 9.73 9.14 -3.69
N ILE A 51 9.75 10.24 -2.92
CA ILE A 51 9.12 11.52 -3.30
C ILE A 51 9.63 11.98 -4.67
N ASP A 52 10.91 11.77 -4.97
CA ASP A 52 11.52 12.23 -6.21
C ASP A 52 11.14 11.44 -7.47
N LEU A 53 10.53 10.26 -7.31
CA LEU A 53 10.04 9.44 -8.41
C LEU A 53 8.91 10.13 -9.16
N LEU A 54 8.93 10.05 -10.50
CA LEU A 54 7.91 10.68 -11.36
C LEU A 54 6.49 10.21 -11.02
N LEU A 55 6.32 8.91 -10.73
CA LEU A 55 5.05 8.32 -10.31
C LEU A 55 4.49 8.98 -9.03
N ILE A 56 5.37 9.26 -8.07
CA ILE A 56 4.99 9.83 -6.77
C ILE A 56 4.75 11.33 -6.86
N LYS A 57 5.52 12.05 -7.70
CA LYS A 57 5.25 13.45 -8.04
C LYS A 57 3.85 13.64 -8.63
N LYS A 58 3.48 12.82 -9.62
CA LYS A 58 2.13 12.81 -10.19
C LYS A 58 1.06 12.54 -9.14
N LEU A 59 1.26 11.53 -8.29
CA LEU A 59 0.35 11.25 -7.18
C LEU A 59 0.19 12.45 -6.23
N GLY A 60 1.28 13.17 -5.95
CA GLY A 60 1.26 14.39 -5.14
C GLY A 60 0.34 15.47 -5.74
N ASP A 61 0.52 15.77 -7.03
CA ASP A 61 -0.32 16.73 -7.76
C ASP A 61 -1.82 16.35 -7.70
N GLU A 62 -2.11 15.05 -7.81
CA GLU A 62 -3.48 14.53 -7.70
C GLU A 62 -4.06 14.70 -6.30
N ILE A 63 -3.30 14.36 -5.26
CA ILE A 63 -3.70 14.51 -3.85
C ILE A 63 -3.99 15.98 -3.52
N GLU A 64 -3.13 16.90 -4.00
CA GLU A 64 -3.37 18.32 -3.85
C GLU A 64 -4.68 18.73 -4.52
N LYS A 65 -4.93 18.28 -5.75
CA LYS A 65 -6.14 18.60 -6.49
C LYS A 65 -7.42 18.10 -5.80
N ILE A 66 -7.45 16.84 -5.34
CA ILE A 66 -8.64 16.28 -4.68
C ILE A 66 -8.86 16.84 -3.27
N SER A 67 -7.79 17.32 -2.62
CA SER A 67 -7.86 17.89 -1.28
C SER A 67 -8.03 19.42 -1.26
N ASN A 68 -8.11 20.06 -2.43
CA ASN A 68 -8.06 21.52 -2.59
C ASN A 68 -6.82 22.14 -1.92
N GLY A 69 -5.65 21.52 -2.11
CA GLY A 69 -4.35 21.96 -1.60
C GLY A 69 -4.14 21.75 -0.10
N LYS A 70 -5.02 20.99 0.57
CA LYS A 70 -4.93 20.78 2.04
C LYS A 70 -4.06 19.60 2.45
N LYS A 71 -3.70 18.73 1.50
CA LYS A 71 -2.96 17.48 1.77
C LYS A 71 -1.87 17.30 0.72
N GLY A 72 -0.82 16.58 1.12
CA GLY A 72 0.27 16.14 0.25
C GLY A 72 0.63 14.69 0.55
N ILE A 73 1.71 14.22 -0.07
CA ILE A 73 2.25 12.87 0.15
C ILE A 73 2.58 12.68 1.63
N SER A 74 2.28 11.50 2.15
CA SER A 74 2.65 11.03 3.48
C SER A 74 3.05 9.56 3.40
N PHE A 75 3.80 9.10 4.40
CA PHE A 75 4.33 7.74 4.47
C PHE A 75 3.90 7.02 5.74
N ILE A 76 3.71 5.70 5.66
CA ILE A 76 3.90 4.78 6.78
C ILE A 76 5.09 3.90 6.42
N THR A 77 6.07 3.84 7.31
CA THR A 77 7.37 3.19 7.05
C THR A 77 7.59 2.02 8.00
N ASN A 78 7.81 0.85 7.44
CA ASN A 78 8.18 -0.37 8.14
C ASN A 78 9.55 -0.88 7.67
N GLU A 79 10.13 -1.83 8.39
CA GLU A 79 11.31 -2.57 7.96
C GLU A 79 10.93 -4.02 7.60
N VAL A 80 11.41 -4.51 6.46
CA VAL A 80 11.16 -5.87 5.99
C VAL A 80 12.43 -6.49 5.42
N THR A 81 12.46 -7.81 5.32
CA THR A 81 13.52 -8.54 4.62
C THR A 81 12.92 -9.33 3.46
N ILE A 82 13.42 -9.08 2.25
CA ILE A 82 13.00 -9.77 1.02
C ILE A 82 14.22 -10.51 0.51
N GLU A 83 14.15 -11.84 0.39
CA GLU A 83 15.27 -12.68 -0.11
C GLU A 83 16.59 -12.43 0.65
N ASN A 84 16.53 -12.37 1.99
CA ASN A 84 17.65 -12.04 2.88
C ASN A 84 18.26 -10.63 2.68
N THR A 85 17.60 -9.77 1.92
CA THR A 85 18.02 -8.38 1.70
C THR A 85 17.11 -7.44 2.50
N PRO A 86 17.66 -6.51 3.29
CA PRO A 86 16.87 -5.59 4.12
C PRO A 86 16.29 -4.43 3.30
N PHE A 87 15.00 -4.15 3.46
CA PHE A 87 14.27 -3.06 2.81
C PHE A 87 13.51 -2.20 3.84
N PHE A 88 13.29 -0.93 3.50
CA PHE A 88 12.15 -0.19 4.03
C PHE A 88 10.92 -0.50 3.18
N GLU A 89 9.82 -0.87 3.82
CA GLU A 89 8.50 -0.93 3.21
C GLU A 89 7.79 0.39 3.46
N LEU A 90 7.51 1.11 2.38
CA LEU A 90 6.94 2.45 2.38
C LEU A 90 5.53 2.40 1.79
N TYR A 91 4.54 2.57 2.65
CA TYR A 91 3.17 2.85 2.23
C TYR A 91 3.11 4.33 1.84
N VAL A 92 2.83 4.62 0.59
CA VAL A 92 2.83 5.97 0.02
C VAL A 92 1.41 6.39 -0.28
N GLY A 93 1.00 7.53 0.26
CA GLY A 93 -0.40 7.94 0.24
C GLY A 93 -0.59 9.32 0.84
N TYR A 94 -1.71 9.54 1.51
CA TYR A 94 -1.96 10.75 2.29
C TYR A 94 -2.72 10.45 3.57
N ASN A 95 -2.51 11.29 4.58
CA ASN A 95 -3.34 11.29 5.77
C ASN A 95 -4.72 11.90 5.45
N SER A 96 -5.76 11.07 5.47
CA SER A 96 -7.13 11.58 5.49
C SER A 96 -7.50 12.05 6.91
N ALA A 97 -8.75 12.47 7.09
CA ALA A 97 -9.22 12.85 8.42
C ALA A 97 -9.31 11.66 9.38
N ILE A 98 -9.35 10.43 8.85
CA ILE A 98 -9.74 9.23 9.60
C ILE A 98 -8.78 8.05 9.43
N ARG A 99 -8.11 7.93 8.28
CA ARG A 99 -7.13 6.87 8.00
C ARG A 99 -6.06 7.30 7.01
N PHE A 100 -4.99 6.51 6.93
CA PHE A 100 -4.02 6.65 5.86
C PHE A 100 -4.59 6.06 4.56
N GLU A 101 -4.70 6.89 3.52
CA GLU A 101 -5.15 6.47 2.19
C GLU A 101 -3.94 6.02 1.39
N ASN A 102 -3.64 4.72 1.48
CA ASN A 102 -2.51 4.11 0.79
C ASN A 102 -2.75 4.02 -0.71
N ARG A 103 -1.74 4.35 -1.51
CA ARG A 103 -1.81 4.36 -2.98
C ARG A 103 -0.77 3.45 -3.61
N TYR A 104 0.44 3.41 -3.04
CA TYR A 104 1.51 2.50 -3.46
C TYR A 104 2.19 1.91 -2.25
N ILE A 105 2.70 0.68 -2.38
CA ILE A 105 3.65 0.11 -1.43
C ILE A 105 4.96 -0.05 -2.18
N LEU A 106 5.97 0.73 -1.80
CA LEU A 106 7.31 0.65 -2.35
C LEU A 106 8.27 0.03 -1.35
N TYR A 107 9.30 -0.62 -1.86
CA TYR A 107 10.36 -1.20 -1.07
C TYR A 107 11.68 -0.56 -1.47
N VAL A 108 12.37 0.09 -0.54
CA VAL A 108 13.69 0.70 -0.79
C VAL A 108 14.76 -0.10 -0.07
N ASN A 109 15.71 -0.64 -0.81
CA ASN A 109 16.78 -1.45 -0.25
C ASN A 109 17.66 -0.59 0.69
N ARG A 110 17.87 -1.08 1.91
CA ARG A 110 18.56 -0.33 2.98
C ARG A 110 20.08 -0.25 2.80
N THR A 111 20.59 -0.96 1.81
CA THR A 111 22.01 -1.02 1.46
C THR A 111 22.29 -0.43 0.07
N ASN A 112 21.29 -0.42 -0.82
CA ASN A 112 21.38 0.15 -2.16
C ASN A 112 20.12 0.97 -2.49
N ILE A 113 20.15 2.28 -2.24
CA ILE A 113 18.98 3.16 -2.43
C ILE A 113 18.42 3.19 -3.87
N GLU A 114 19.18 2.72 -4.86
CA GLU A 114 18.73 2.61 -6.25
C GLU A 114 17.91 1.33 -6.52
N ASP A 115 18.00 0.31 -5.65
CA ASP A 115 17.13 -0.88 -5.69
C ASP A 115 15.80 -0.54 -5.01
N ILE A 116 14.91 0.02 -5.82
CA ILE A 116 13.52 0.31 -5.46
C ILE A 116 12.63 -0.73 -6.13
N ARG A 117 11.74 -1.33 -5.35
CA ARG A 117 10.72 -2.29 -5.81
C ARG A 117 9.33 -1.75 -5.45
N ILE A 118 8.31 -2.32 -6.06
CA ILE A 118 6.91 -1.94 -5.85
C ILE A 118 6.06 -3.21 -5.72
N LEU A 119 5.06 -3.17 -4.85
CA LEU A 119 4.02 -4.20 -4.83
C LEU A 119 3.07 -4.00 -6.01
N GLU A 120 3.06 -4.93 -6.96
CA GLU A 120 2.11 -4.94 -8.05
C GLU A 120 0.75 -5.41 -7.52
N ALA A 121 -0.19 -4.48 -7.29
CA ALA A 121 -1.51 -4.76 -6.73
C ALA A 121 -2.31 -5.88 -7.44
N SER A 122 -2.12 -6.08 -8.74
CA SER A 122 -2.86 -7.08 -9.52
C SER A 122 -2.34 -8.51 -9.33
N SER A 123 -1.02 -8.68 -9.29
CA SER A 123 -0.37 -9.99 -9.12
C SER A 123 -0.05 -10.30 -7.65
N GLY A 124 0.06 -9.27 -6.81
CA GLY A 124 0.60 -9.35 -5.46
C GLY A 124 2.12 -9.54 -5.41
N GLU A 125 2.81 -9.44 -6.54
CA GLU A 125 4.26 -9.64 -6.63
C GLU A 125 5.04 -8.36 -6.31
N ILE A 126 6.18 -8.50 -5.65
CA ILE A 126 7.12 -7.39 -5.43
C ILE A 126 8.12 -7.37 -6.58
N VAL A 127 8.01 -6.38 -7.46
CA VAL A 127 8.81 -6.30 -8.70
C VAL A 127 9.71 -5.05 -8.69
N PRO A 128 10.85 -5.05 -9.40
CA PRO A 128 11.67 -3.85 -9.55
C PRO A 128 10.86 -2.68 -10.11
N LEU A 129 11.03 -1.47 -9.57
CA LEU A 129 10.27 -0.30 -10.02
C LEU A 129 10.47 -0.04 -11.53
N SER A 130 11.68 -0.30 -12.04
CA SER A 130 12.03 -0.17 -13.46
C SER A 130 11.30 -1.16 -14.38
N SER A 131 10.73 -2.23 -13.83
CA SER A 131 9.94 -3.22 -14.57
C SER A 131 8.48 -2.82 -14.74
N LEU A 132 8.03 -1.75 -14.07
CA LEU A 132 6.76 -1.11 -14.36
C LEU A 132 6.77 -0.66 -15.83
N LYS A 133 6.03 -1.39 -16.66
CA LYS A 133 5.64 -0.86 -17.95
C LYS A 133 4.72 0.33 -17.66
N GLU A 134 5.10 1.52 -18.08
CA GLU A 134 4.29 2.74 -17.94
C GLU A 134 2.86 2.56 -18.50
N GLU A 135 2.64 1.53 -19.34
CA GLU A 135 1.35 1.11 -19.87
C GLU A 135 0.45 0.30 -18.90
N LYS A 136 0.93 -0.12 -17.72
CA LYS A 136 0.17 -0.97 -16.77
C LYS A 136 -0.20 -0.31 -15.45
N TYR A 137 0.39 0.85 -15.14
CA TYR A 137 0.03 1.68 -13.99
C TYR A 137 -0.31 3.09 -14.46
N SER A 138 -1.27 3.18 -15.37
CA SER A 138 -2.11 4.35 -15.46
C SER A 138 -3.08 4.34 -14.27
N SER A 139 -2.56 4.69 -13.08
CA SER A 139 -3.41 5.15 -11.97
C SER A 139 -4.18 6.42 -12.34
N GLU A 140 -3.83 7.05 -13.45
CA GLU A 140 -4.62 8.08 -14.09
C GLU A 140 -5.97 7.51 -14.55
N GLU A 141 -6.04 6.45 -15.38
CA GLU A 141 -7.31 5.98 -15.99
C GLU A 141 -8.31 5.39 -14.98
N GLU A 142 -7.88 4.55 -14.04
CA GLU A 142 -8.80 3.97 -13.04
C GLU A 142 -9.26 5.02 -12.01
N MET A 143 -8.38 5.96 -11.65
CA MET A 143 -8.76 7.14 -10.86
C MET A 143 -9.62 8.11 -11.68
N TYR A 144 -9.43 8.23 -13.00
CA TYR A 144 -10.31 9.01 -13.88
C TYR A 144 -11.69 8.36 -14.00
N CYS A 145 -11.77 7.03 -14.10
CA CYS A 145 -13.04 6.31 -14.07
C CYS A 145 -13.75 6.54 -12.74
N THR A 146 -13.07 6.33 -11.60
CA THR A 146 -13.65 6.57 -10.27
C THR A 146 -14.06 8.04 -10.09
N ASN A 147 -13.22 8.99 -10.50
CA ASN A 147 -13.54 10.42 -10.46
C ASN A 147 -14.73 10.79 -11.36
N LEU A 148 -14.84 10.18 -12.53
CA LEU A 148 -15.97 10.36 -13.43
C LEU A 148 -17.25 9.79 -12.79
N LEU A 149 -17.19 8.58 -12.23
CA LEU A 149 -18.32 7.95 -11.54
C LEU A 149 -18.76 8.79 -10.33
N VAL A 150 -17.83 9.34 -9.55
CA VAL A 150 -18.13 10.29 -8.47
C VAL A 150 -18.91 11.50 -9.00
N LYS A 151 -18.49 12.10 -10.12
CA LYS A 151 -19.21 13.22 -10.74
C LYS A 151 -20.61 12.81 -11.23
N ILE A 152 -20.71 11.66 -11.90
CA ILE A 152 -21.97 11.09 -12.37
C ILE A 152 -22.94 10.93 -11.19
N VAL A 153 -22.51 10.25 -10.12
CA VAL A 153 -23.35 10.00 -8.95
C VAL A 153 -23.70 11.30 -8.21
N LYS A 154 -22.73 12.22 -8.01
CA LYS A 154 -22.99 13.53 -7.38
C LYS A 154 -24.01 14.38 -8.16
N SER A 155 -24.01 14.27 -9.49
CA SER A 155 -24.99 14.94 -10.37
C SER A 155 -26.32 14.19 -10.50
N SER A 156 -26.43 12.98 -9.94
CA SER A 156 -27.63 12.16 -10.08
C SER A 156 -28.77 12.61 -9.18
N ASN A 157 -29.99 12.15 -9.50
CA ASN A 157 -31.18 12.31 -8.68
C ASN A 157 -31.36 11.20 -7.63
N LEU A 158 -30.27 10.55 -7.19
CA LEU A 158 -30.33 9.50 -6.16
C LEU A 158 -31.14 9.95 -4.93
N ASP A 159 -32.18 9.17 -4.63
CA ASP A 159 -33.14 9.46 -3.56
C ASP A 159 -32.85 8.63 -2.31
N ASN A 160 -31.66 8.84 -1.75
CA ASN A 160 -31.27 8.22 -0.49
C ASN A 160 -31.16 9.31 0.60
N PRO A 161 -31.86 9.19 1.75
CA PRO A 161 -31.88 10.22 2.78
C PRO A 161 -30.49 10.55 3.35
N LEU A 162 -29.64 9.55 3.55
CA LEU A 162 -28.28 9.74 4.07
C LEU A 162 -27.40 10.45 3.04
N TYR A 163 -27.52 10.04 1.77
CA TYR A 163 -26.82 10.69 0.67
C TYR A 163 -27.24 12.15 0.48
N LYS A 164 -28.54 12.44 0.59
CA LYS A 164 -29.09 13.80 0.46
C LYS A 164 -28.71 14.71 1.62
N ALA A 165 -28.61 14.16 2.82
CA ALA A 165 -28.29 14.93 4.02
C ALA A 165 -26.87 15.51 3.96
N ASP A 166 -25.89 14.73 3.50
CA ASP A 166 -24.50 15.18 3.42
C ASP A 166 -23.72 14.41 2.34
N LYS A 167 -23.80 14.90 1.09
CA LYS A 167 -23.10 14.30 -0.06
C LYS A 167 -21.58 14.28 0.11
N GLU A 168 -21.02 15.20 0.89
CA GLU A 168 -19.56 15.30 1.08
C GLU A 168 -19.03 14.32 2.12
N LYS A 169 -19.90 13.76 2.97
CA LYS A 169 -19.58 12.64 3.88
C LYS A 169 -19.88 11.26 3.29
N CYS A 170 -20.33 11.21 2.04
CA CYS A 170 -20.56 9.97 1.33
C CYS A 170 -19.36 9.66 0.45
N PHE A 171 -18.78 8.49 0.68
CA PHE A 171 -17.68 7.95 -0.10
C PHE A 171 -18.23 6.99 -1.15
N LEU A 172 -17.49 6.86 -2.25
CA LEU A 172 -17.84 5.98 -3.35
C LEU A 172 -16.64 5.14 -3.71
N ARG A 173 -16.88 3.85 -3.94
CA ARG A 173 -15.90 2.94 -4.52
C ARG A 173 -16.56 2.06 -5.59
N ILE A 174 -15.74 1.55 -6.49
CA ILE A 174 -16.16 0.48 -7.38
C ILE A 174 -16.18 -0.80 -6.54
N ASP A 175 -17.37 -1.39 -6.37
CA ASP A 175 -17.56 -2.68 -5.69
C ASP A 175 -17.05 -3.81 -6.58
N ARG A 176 -17.50 -3.82 -7.84
CA ARG A 176 -17.05 -4.77 -8.87
C ARG A 176 -17.35 -4.24 -10.28
N LYS A 177 -16.69 -4.83 -11.27
CA LYS A 177 -16.97 -4.65 -12.70
C LYS A 177 -17.37 -6.02 -13.28
N ASP A 178 -18.35 -6.03 -14.19
CA ASP A 178 -18.77 -7.22 -14.93
C ASP A 178 -19.17 -6.80 -16.35
N ASN A 179 -18.32 -7.13 -17.33
CA ASN A 179 -18.50 -6.73 -18.72
C ASN A 179 -18.70 -5.21 -18.85
N GLU A 180 -19.89 -4.79 -19.28
CA GLU A 180 -20.26 -3.37 -19.48
C GLU A 180 -20.83 -2.72 -18.21
N ASN A 181 -20.92 -3.46 -17.09
CA ASN A 181 -21.55 -2.99 -15.87
C ASN A 181 -20.51 -2.69 -14.79
N ILE A 182 -20.61 -1.49 -14.21
CA ILE A 182 -19.81 -1.07 -13.06
C ILE A 182 -20.75 -0.94 -11.86
N TYR A 183 -20.48 -1.72 -10.83
CA TYR A 183 -21.21 -1.69 -9.57
C TYR A 183 -20.48 -0.73 -8.63
N ILE A 184 -21.22 0.26 -8.13
CA ILE A 184 -20.70 1.35 -7.32
C ILE A 184 -21.32 1.22 -5.94
N GLU A 185 -20.50 1.09 -4.91
CA GLU A 185 -20.95 1.16 -3.52
C GLU A 185 -20.80 2.60 -3.03
N ILE A 186 -21.85 3.11 -2.40
CA ILE A 186 -21.84 4.35 -1.65
C ILE A 186 -21.88 4.00 -0.17
N TYR A 187 -20.92 4.51 0.60
CA TYR A 187 -20.83 4.24 2.02
C TYR A 187 -20.58 5.53 2.81
N VAL A 188 -20.91 5.49 4.08
CA VAL A 188 -20.57 6.52 5.06
C VAL A 188 -19.68 5.92 6.13
N GLU A 189 -18.85 6.76 6.71
CA GLU A 189 -17.99 6.41 7.82
C GLU A 189 -18.63 6.92 9.10
N ASN A 190 -18.83 6.03 10.08
CA ASN A 190 -19.27 6.42 11.42
C ASN A 190 -18.12 6.17 12.39
N ASP A 191 -17.77 7.21 13.13
CA ASP A 191 -16.89 7.11 14.28
C ASP A 191 -17.71 6.57 15.47
N ILE A 192 -17.38 5.36 15.93
CA ILE A 192 -18.01 4.70 17.07
C ILE A 192 -17.07 4.65 18.28
N SER A 193 -16.02 5.47 18.29
CA SER A 193 -15.00 5.43 19.33
C SER A 193 -15.53 5.77 20.70
N ASP A 194 -15.20 4.94 21.67
CA ASP A 194 -15.29 5.31 23.09
C ASP A 194 -14.15 6.27 23.50
N ASN A 195 -13.06 6.32 22.73
CA ASN A 195 -11.90 7.18 22.96
C ASN A 195 -11.50 7.97 21.69
N VAL A 196 -11.54 9.30 21.78
CA VAL A 196 -11.17 10.23 20.69
C VAL A 196 -9.70 10.10 20.23
N GLN A 197 -8.81 9.54 21.05
CA GLN A 197 -7.42 9.27 20.67
C GLN A 197 -7.22 7.94 19.92
N GLN A 198 -8.25 7.09 19.86
CA GLN A 198 -8.21 5.82 19.14
C GLN A 198 -9.48 5.69 18.29
N PRO A 199 -9.51 6.34 17.11
CA PRO A 199 -10.67 6.30 16.22
C PRO A 199 -11.03 4.88 15.79
N GLU A 200 -12.23 4.43 16.12
CA GLU A 200 -12.88 3.23 15.63
C GLU A 200 -13.93 3.65 14.59
N VAL A 201 -13.54 3.60 13.32
CA VAL A 201 -14.42 3.98 12.21
C VAL A 201 -14.98 2.73 11.56
N VAL A 202 -16.30 2.65 11.48
CA VAL A 202 -17.02 1.59 10.79
C VAL A 202 -17.65 2.15 9.52
N GLU A 203 -17.33 1.51 8.40
CA GLU A 203 -17.99 1.76 7.13
C GLU A 203 -19.40 1.18 7.14
N ARG A 204 -20.37 1.97 6.68
CA ARG A 204 -21.73 1.51 6.45
C ARG A 204 -22.13 1.84 5.02
N ALA A 205 -22.32 0.81 4.21
CA ALA A 205 -22.94 0.95 2.91
C ALA A 205 -24.35 1.57 3.05
N ILE A 206 -24.65 2.55 2.21
CA ILE A 206 -25.93 3.26 2.19
C ILE A 206 -26.66 3.12 0.86
N ALA A 207 -25.96 2.79 -0.22
CA ALA A 207 -26.55 2.54 -1.53
C ALA A 207 -25.62 1.71 -2.42
N TRP A 208 -26.21 0.98 -3.37
CA TRP A 208 -25.52 0.35 -4.48
C TRP A 208 -26.10 0.86 -5.79
N LEU A 209 -25.24 1.24 -6.72
CA LEU A 209 -25.62 1.67 -8.05
C LEU A 209 -25.01 0.77 -9.11
N LEU A 210 -25.66 0.70 -10.27
CA LEU A 210 -25.14 0.06 -11.46
C LEU A 210 -25.04 1.09 -12.58
N PHE A 211 -23.83 1.31 -13.08
CA PHE A 211 -23.58 2.12 -14.26
C PHE A 211 -23.22 1.21 -15.43
N ASN A 212 -24.04 1.21 -16.48
CA ASN A 212 -23.76 0.46 -17.69
C ASN A 212 -23.06 1.39 -18.70
N THR A 213 -21.83 1.05 -19.10
CA THR A 213 -20.97 1.89 -19.96
C THR A 213 -21.50 2.01 -21.39
N SER A 214 -22.05 0.92 -21.95
CA SER A 214 -22.59 0.88 -23.32
C SER A 214 -23.86 1.70 -23.50
N THR A 215 -24.81 1.57 -22.58
CA THR A 215 -26.07 2.34 -22.60
C THR A 215 -25.95 3.69 -21.90
N GLN A 216 -24.87 3.89 -21.14
CA GLN A 216 -24.62 5.05 -20.29
C GLN A 216 -25.74 5.27 -19.27
N ARG A 217 -26.43 4.22 -18.83
CA ARG A 217 -27.53 4.33 -17.87
C ARG A 217 -27.02 4.08 -16.46
N LEU A 218 -27.56 4.83 -15.52
CA LEU A 218 -27.29 4.71 -14.10
C LEU A 218 -28.55 4.19 -13.42
N TYR A 219 -28.40 3.19 -12.57
CA TYR A 219 -29.49 2.56 -11.86
C TYR A 219 -29.19 2.51 -10.36
N ASP A 220 -30.22 2.76 -9.55
CA ASP A 220 -30.22 2.42 -8.13
C ASP A 220 -30.69 0.97 -7.96
N ILE A 221 -29.79 0.15 -7.39
CA ILE A 221 -29.99 -1.28 -7.13
C ILE A 221 -29.96 -1.59 -5.63
N THR A 222 -30.06 -0.56 -4.78
CA THR A 222 -29.90 -0.70 -3.32
C THR A 222 -30.92 -1.66 -2.70
N LEU A 223 -32.16 -1.65 -3.20
CA LEU A 223 -33.25 -2.47 -2.65
C LEU A 223 -33.46 -3.77 -3.42
N ASP A 224 -33.32 -3.73 -4.74
CA ASP A 224 -33.51 -4.87 -5.62
C ASP A 224 -32.70 -4.69 -6.91
N ILE A 225 -31.88 -5.68 -7.23
CA ILE A 225 -31.06 -5.71 -8.44
C ILE A 225 -31.87 -6.18 -9.66
N GLU A 226 -32.94 -6.96 -9.47
CA GLU A 226 -33.79 -7.49 -10.55
C GLU A 226 -34.82 -6.46 -11.01
N THR A 227 -35.17 -5.50 -10.13
CA THR A 227 -36.02 -4.35 -10.47
C THR A 227 -35.32 -3.00 -10.21
N PRO A 228 -34.24 -2.68 -10.97
CA PRO A 228 -33.47 -1.47 -10.79
C PRO A 228 -34.30 -0.20 -11.07
N LYS A 229 -34.07 0.85 -10.28
CA LYS A 229 -34.66 2.17 -10.52
C LYS A 229 -33.70 3.04 -11.33
N GLU A 230 -34.08 3.43 -12.54
CA GLU A 230 -33.24 4.30 -13.36
C GLU A 230 -33.11 5.70 -12.74
N LEU A 231 -31.87 6.21 -12.74
CA LEU A 231 -31.49 7.52 -12.24
C LEU A 231 -31.13 8.46 -13.41
N SER A 232 -31.51 9.73 -13.28
CA SER A 232 -31.04 10.80 -14.16
C SER A 232 -29.79 11.44 -13.59
N TYR A 233 -28.84 11.82 -14.44
CA TYR A 233 -27.61 12.55 -14.08
C TYR A 233 -27.19 13.48 -15.24
N ASP A 234 -26.17 14.32 -15.02
CA ASP A 234 -25.67 15.22 -16.08
C ASP A 234 -24.95 14.46 -17.19
N LYS A 235 -25.63 14.25 -18.32
CA LYS A 235 -25.08 13.60 -19.52
C LYS A 235 -23.95 14.40 -20.17
N GLY A 236 -23.82 15.70 -19.88
CA GLY A 236 -22.71 16.54 -20.31
C GLY A 236 -21.35 16.02 -19.84
N LEU A 237 -21.32 15.30 -18.71
CA LEU A 237 -20.11 14.69 -18.14
C LEU A 237 -19.47 13.63 -19.06
N LEU A 238 -20.22 13.07 -20.00
CA LEU A 238 -19.74 12.02 -20.92
C LEU A 238 -19.29 12.56 -22.27
N LYS A 239 -19.42 13.87 -22.53
CA LYS A 239 -19.00 14.46 -23.80
C LYS A 239 -17.50 14.27 -24.00
N ASN A 240 -17.12 13.69 -25.14
CA ASN A 240 -15.74 13.41 -25.53
C ASN A 240 -15.01 12.40 -24.62
N ILE A 241 -15.73 11.60 -23.85
CA ILE A 241 -15.17 10.51 -23.06
C ILE A 241 -15.36 9.18 -23.80
N ASN A 242 -14.29 8.40 -23.93
CA ASN A 242 -14.36 7.01 -24.37
C ASN A 242 -14.39 6.10 -23.12
N LEU A 243 -15.59 5.64 -22.76
CA LEU A 243 -15.81 4.81 -21.55
C LEU A 243 -15.14 3.44 -21.64
N ASP A 244 -15.04 2.85 -22.83
CA ASP A 244 -14.45 1.53 -23.06
C ASP A 244 -12.94 1.53 -22.81
N ASN A 245 -12.29 2.69 -22.95
CA ASN A 245 -10.89 2.86 -22.57
C ASN A 245 -10.77 3.30 -21.12
N LEU A 246 -11.63 4.22 -20.66
CA LEU A 246 -11.48 4.84 -19.35
C LEU A 246 -11.75 3.89 -18.18
N CYS A 247 -12.74 3.00 -18.33
CA CYS A 247 -13.21 2.13 -17.27
C CYS A 247 -12.93 0.64 -17.55
N LYS A 248 -11.81 0.35 -18.24
CA LYS A 248 -11.40 -1.01 -18.58
C LYS A 248 -11.27 -1.90 -17.32
N GLU A 249 -11.48 -3.20 -17.53
CA GLU A 249 -11.28 -4.25 -16.51
C GLU A 249 -9.86 -4.25 -15.96
#